data_AF-A0A7C8UHW7-F1
#
_entry.id   AF-A0A7C8UHW7-F1
#
_cell.length_a   1.000
_cell.length_b   1.000
_cell.length_c   1.000
_cell.angle_alpha   90.00
_cell.angle_beta   90.00
_cell.angle_gamma   90.00
#
_symmetry.space_group_name_H-M   'P 1'
#
loop_
_entity.id
_entity.type
_entity.pdbx_description
1 polymer ?
#
loop_
_entity_poly.entity_id
_entity_poly.type
_entity_poly.pdbx_seq_one_letter_code
_entity_poly.pdbx_strand_id
1 'polypeptide(L)'
;MRNDFGLPDVDPERAAERIRQLEARSAMKDEPAKPAFDPKAEYEKLLTMRSGGTYIPPARLRALQSQITDKTSKEYQRMAWEQLKKSINGLINKVNTSNIKSIVPDLFQENLIRGRGLYCRSIMKAQAAALTYTPVYAAMTAIINTKLPQVGELLVKRLVIQFRKAFKRNDKAVCLSSTTFIAHLVNQQVAHEVLALEILMLLLMQNATDDSVEIAVGFMREVGAYLAEMSTKANEAIYDAFRNILHESSIDKRVQYMIEVLFQVRRDKYKDNPIVREELDLVEEEDQITHQINISDDSIESQDTLNVFKFDPHYEEHENLYKRTRAEILGEESGSEGEDGSDEEDEEESDEEQDEKEKQLLIQDQSNTNLVNLRRTIYLTIMSSIDFEECCHKLMKITLPPGQEPELVSMIVECCSQERTYAKFYGNIGERFCKLNRLWQDLFEKSFTNYYETIHRYEINRLRNIARFFGHQLANDAIGWQSLNIIHLNEEETTSSSRIFIKILFQDLAEQMTMKKVVERLNDPFLAESFAGLFPRDNPRNTRFAINYFTSIGMGAVTEGLREFLQSMPKQTVPALPEPERKKRKKLQLFQEP
;
A
#
# COMPACT_ATOMS: atom_id res chain seq x y z
N MET A 1 0.70 80.40 3.30
CA MET A 1 -0.67 80.94 3.11
C MET A 1 -1.61 79.78 2.82
N ARG A 2 -2.65 79.63 3.67
CA ARG A 2 -3.81 78.73 3.66
C ARG A 2 -3.56 77.20 3.60
N ASN A 3 -3.83 76.51 4.72
CA ASN A 3 -4.13 75.07 4.74
C ASN A 3 -5.46 74.81 4.00
N ASP A 4 -5.70 73.56 3.57
CA ASP A 4 -6.84 73.09 2.74
C ASP A 4 -8.25 73.49 3.20
N PHE A 5 -8.41 74.13 4.36
CA PHE A 5 -9.68 74.65 4.88
C PHE A 5 -9.79 76.18 4.91
N GLY A 6 -8.88 76.92 4.26
CA GLY A 6 -9.02 78.36 4.02
C GLY A 6 -8.98 79.28 5.25
N LEU A 7 -8.72 78.74 6.44
CA LEU A 7 -8.61 79.50 7.69
C LEU A 7 -7.16 79.97 7.92
N PRO A 8 -6.94 81.20 8.44
CA PRO A 8 -5.61 81.65 8.86
C PRO A 8 -5.13 80.81 10.06
N ASP A 9 -3.93 80.22 9.94
CA ASP A 9 -3.30 79.47 11.04
C ASP A 9 -3.04 80.42 12.22
N VAL A 10 -3.59 80.12 13.40
CA VAL A 10 -3.63 81.03 14.55
C VAL A 10 -2.34 80.98 15.39
N ASP A 11 -1.33 80.23 14.94
CA ASP A 11 -0.08 80.05 15.68
C ASP A 11 1.16 80.14 14.75
N PRO A 12 1.89 81.27 14.76
CA PRO A 12 2.97 81.55 13.80
C PRO A 12 4.20 80.63 13.97
N GLU A 13 4.44 80.07 15.15
CA GLU A 13 5.60 79.19 15.39
C GLU A 13 5.45 77.83 14.69
N ARG A 14 4.24 77.26 14.69
CA ARG A 14 3.95 75.98 14.02
C ARG A 14 4.05 76.06 12.50
N ALA A 15 3.69 77.20 11.93
CA ALA A 15 3.80 77.42 10.49
C ALA A 15 5.27 77.49 10.04
N ALA A 16 6.13 78.14 10.83
CA ALA A 16 7.56 78.24 10.56
C ALA A 16 8.25 76.86 10.64
N GLU A 17 7.84 76.02 11.58
CA GLU A 17 8.41 74.68 11.74
C GLU A 17 8.06 73.74 10.57
N ARG A 18 6.84 73.84 10.02
CA ARG A 18 6.46 73.08 8.80
C ARG A 18 7.25 73.51 7.58
N ILE A 19 7.51 74.82 7.42
CA ILE A 19 8.30 75.34 6.30
C ILE A 19 9.73 74.82 6.41
N ARG A 20 10.33 74.84 7.60
CA ARG A 20 11.66 74.30 7.85
C ARG A 20 11.76 72.81 7.57
N GLN A 21 10.73 72.03 7.93
CA GLN A 21 10.68 70.60 7.61
C GLN A 21 10.50 70.33 6.12
N LEU A 22 9.73 71.16 5.40
CA LEU A 22 9.57 71.07 3.95
C LEU A 22 10.86 71.42 3.20
N GLU A 23 11.58 72.46 3.63
CA GLU A 23 12.88 72.84 3.08
C GLU A 23 13.96 71.79 3.35
N ALA A 24 13.99 71.22 4.56
CA ALA A 24 14.89 70.11 4.89
C ALA A 24 14.60 68.87 4.02
N ARG A 25 13.32 68.64 3.69
CA ARG A 25 12.88 67.51 2.87
C ARG A 25 13.10 67.75 1.37
N SER A 26 13.10 69.00 0.91
CA SER A 26 13.48 69.33 -0.47
C SER A 26 15.00 69.33 -0.67
N ALA A 27 15.78 69.73 0.34
CA ALA A 27 17.25 69.71 0.29
C ALA A 27 17.85 68.29 0.29
N MET A 28 17.10 67.27 0.74
CA MET A 28 17.50 65.86 0.69
C MET A 28 17.26 65.16 -0.66
N LYS A 29 16.73 65.84 -1.68
CA LYS A 29 16.43 65.22 -2.99
C LYS A 29 17.58 65.21 -4.00
N ASP A 30 18.69 65.90 -3.71
CA ASP A 30 19.85 65.97 -4.61
C ASP A 30 21.03 65.09 -4.12
N GLU A 31 20.79 63.78 -3.96
CA GLU A 31 21.87 62.79 -3.94
C GLU A 31 22.08 62.19 -5.34
N PRO A 32 23.34 61.98 -5.80
CA PRO A 32 23.60 61.46 -7.14
C PRO A 32 23.06 60.03 -7.30
N ALA A 33 22.40 59.77 -8.43
CA ALA A 33 21.77 58.50 -8.74
C ALA A 33 22.74 57.32 -8.59
N LYS A 34 22.34 56.31 -7.80
CA LYS A 34 23.06 55.03 -7.67
C LYS A 34 23.20 54.36 -9.05
N PRO A 35 24.34 53.71 -9.35
CA PRO A 35 24.50 52.98 -10.61
C PRO A 35 23.43 51.90 -10.73
N ALA A 36 23.03 51.60 -11.98
CA ALA A 36 22.00 50.62 -12.30
C ALA A 36 22.26 49.28 -11.58
N PHE A 37 21.21 48.73 -10.96
CA PHE A 37 21.24 47.44 -10.30
C PHE A 37 21.52 46.36 -11.35
N ASP A 38 22.73 45.81 -11.35
CA ASP A 38 23.09 44.65 -12.15
C ASP A 38 22.88 43.39 -11.30
N PRO A 39 21.82 42.60 -11.56
CA PRO A 39 21.52 41.40 -10.78
C PRO A 39 22.66 40.38 -10.82
N LYS A 40 23.44 40.34 -11.92
CA LYS A 40 24.56 39.39 -12.09
C LYS A 40 25.72 39.74 -11.16
N ALA A 41 26.08 41.02 -11.08
CA ALA A 41 27.15 41.50 -10.20
C ALA A 41 26.76 41.44 -8.71
N GLU A 42 25.48 41.61 -8.36
CA GLU A 42 25.00 41.45 -6.99
C GLU A 42 24.99 39.98 -6.57
N TYR A 43 24.57 39.06 -7.45
CA TYR A 43 24.63 37.62 -7.19
C TYR A 43 26.08 37.12 -7.01
N GLU A 44 27.02 37.60 -7.84
CA GLU A 44 28.43 37.24 -7.74
C GLU A 44 29.08 37.76 -6.43
N LYS A 45 28.76 38.99 -6.01
CA LYS A 45 29.18 39.54 -4.70
C LYS A 45 28.60 38.74 -3.54
N LEU A 46 27.35 38.32 -3.62
CA LEU A 46 26.68 37.53 -2.58
C LEU A 46 27.25 36.10 -2.47
N LEU A 47 27.70 35.51 -3.58
CA LEU A 47 28.30 34.17 -3.63
C LEU A 47 29.78 34.11 -3.22
N THR A 48 30.50 35.22 -3.35
CA THR A 48 31.93 35.33 -3.01
C THR A 48 32.17 35.81 -1.58
N MET A 49 31.17 36.41 -0.92
CA MET A 49 31.25 36.73 0.51
C MET A 49 31.31 35.45 1.36
N ARG A 50 32.34 35.36 2.22
CA ARG A 50 32.57 34.24 3.14
C ARG A 50 31.31 33.92 3.96
N SER A 51 31.04 32.62 4.15
CA SER A 51 29.88 32.03 4.82
C SER A 51 29.70 32.51 6.27
N GLY A 52 29.19 33.71 6.44
CA GLY A 52 28.97 34.34 7.74
C GLY A 52 27.92 35.44 7.68
N GLY A 53 26.64 35.05 7.71
CA GLY A 53 25.66 35.82 8.49
C GLY A 53 24.79 36.86 7.82
N THR A 54 24.58 36.86 6.49
CA THR A 54 23.46 37.64 5.91
C THR A 54 22.36 36.67 5.46
N TYR A 55 21.29 36.57 6.25
CA TYR A 55 20.10 35.79 5.88
C TYR A 55 19.41 36.49 4.70
N ILE A 56 19.43 35.84 3.54
CA ILE A 56 18.73 36.30 2.33
C ILE A 56 17.34 35.63 2.34
N PRO A 57 16.24 36.41 2.35
CA PRO A 57 14.90 35.85 2.29
C PRO A 57 14.71 34.95 1.05
N PRO A 58 14.13 33.74 1.18
CA PRO A 58 13.97 32.78 0.08
C PRO A 58 13.22 33.31 -1.15
N ALA A 59 12.33 34.29 -0.97
CA ALA A 59 11.61 34.95 -2.06
C ALA A 59 12.54 35.85 -2.91
N ARG A 60 13.47 36.58 -2.25
CA ARG A 60 14.42 37.46 -2.92
C ARG A 60 15.50 36.66 -3.65
N LEU A 61 15.89 35.51 -3.09
CA LEU A 61 16.82 34.58 -3.72
C LEU A 61 16.19 33.95 -4.99
N ARG A 62 14.92 33.53 -4.93
CA ARG A 62 14.17 33.05 -6.12
C ARG A 62 14.02 34.12 -7.20
N ALA A 63 13.76 35.38 -6.82
CA ALA A 63 13.65 36.50 -7.77
C ALA A 63 14.98 36.87 -8.44
N LEU A 64 16.11 36.74 -7.74
CA LEU A 64 17.45 36.90 -8.32
C LEU A 64 17.81 35.74 -9.25
N GLN A 65 17.37 34.53 -8.88
CA GLN A 65 17.58 33.31 -9.65
C GLN A 65 16.78 33.27 -10.96
N SER A 66 15.54 33.75 -10.96
CA SER A 66 14.71 33.83 -12.17
C SER A 66 15.23 34.82 -13.22
N GLN A 67 16.13 35.73 -12.84
CA GLN A 67 16.75 36.72 -13.74
C GLN A 67 18.01 36.19 -14.44
N ILE A 68 18.49 34.99 -14.09
CA ILE A 68 19.65 34.35 -14.71
C ILE A 68 19.13 33.26 -15.67
N THR A 69 18.87 33.64 -16.91
CA THR A 69 18.26 32.76 -17.94
C THR A 69 19.27 32.06 -18.86
N ASP A 70 20.56 32.42 -18.79
CA ASP A 70 21.59 31.87 -19.66
C ASP A 70 22.08 30.50 -19.15
N LYS A 71 21.65 29.43 -19.84
CA LYS A 71 21.90 28.02 -19.45
C LYS A 71 23.37 27.60 -19.51
N THR A 72 24.20 28.33 -20.27
CA THR A 72 25.62 28.02 -20.47
C THR A 72 26.54 28.70 -19.46
N SER A 73 26.02 29.71 -18.76
CA SER A 73 26.78 30.48 -17.78
C SER A 73 27.16 29.63 -16.56
N LYS A 74 28.36 29.90 -16.02
CA LYS A 74 28.88 29.24 -14.82
C LYS A 74 27.98 29.44 -13.61
N GLU A 75 27.31 30.59 -13.54
CA GLU A 75 26.39 30.98 -12.49
C GLU A 75 25.12 30.13 -12.51
N TYR A 76 24.55 29.90 -13.70
CA TYR A 76 23.40 29.02 -13.90
C TYR A 76 23.72 27.58 -13.52
N GLN A 77 24.84 27.04 -14.03
CA GLN A 77 25.25 25.66 -13.68
C GLN A 77 25.48 25.49 -12.18
N ARG A 78 26.01 26.52 -11.50
CA ARG A 78 26.24 26.50 -10.06
C ARG A 78 24.93 26.56 -9.27
N MET A 79 23.98 27.35 -9.74
CA MET A 79 22.63 27.39 -9.17
C MET A 79 21.94 26.03 -9.32
N ALA A 80 21.94 25.46 -10.52
CA ALA A 80 21.39 24.14 -10.80
C ALA A 80 22.04 23.05 -9.92
N TRP A 81 23.35 23.11 -9.72
CA TRP A 81 24.08 22.21 -8.82
C TRP A 81 23.62 22.30 -7.35
N GLU A 82 23.41 23.51 -6.82
CA GLU A 82 22.90 23.67 -5.45
C GLU A 82 21.43 23.24 -5.32
N GLN A 83 20.62 23.39 -6.37
CA GLN A 83 19.26 22.86 -6.42
C GLN A 83 19.26 21.33 -6.43
N LEU A 84 20.04 20.71 -7.31
CA LEU A 84 20.22 19.26 -7.39
C LEU A 84 20.63 18.68 -6.02
N LYS A 85 21.60 19.31 -5.36
CA LYS A 85 22.05 18.91 -4.02
C LYS A 85 20.94 18.99 -2.97
N LYS A 86 20.12 20.04 -2.98
CA LYS A 86 18.99 20.20 -2.05
C LYS A 86 17.89 19.19 -2.34
N SER A 87 17.59 18.95 -3.61
CA SER A 87 16.56 18.00 -4.05
C SER A 87 16.91 16.58 -3.63
N ILE A 88 18.10 16.09 -4.01
CA ILE A 88 18.61 14.76 -3.62
C ILE A 88 18.60 14.60 -2.09
N ASN A 89 19.07 15.61 -1.34
CA ASN A 89 19.07 15.54 0.12
C ASN A 89 17.65 15.49 0.70
N GLY A 90 16.72 16.26 0.13
CA GLY A 90 15.31 16.28 0.51
C GLY A 90 14.63 14.93 0.27
N LEU A 91 14.84 14.31 -0.89
CA LEU A 91 14.28 13.01 -1.24
C LEU A 91 14.82 11.90 -0.32
N ILE A 92 16.13 11.86 -0.09
CA ILE A 92 16.77 10.87 0.80
C ILE A 92 16.26 10.99 2.24
N ASN A 93 16.00 12.20 2.74
CA ASN A 93 15.49 12.36 4.12
C ASN A 93 13.99 12.00 4.25
N LYS A 94 13.24 12.00 3.14
CA LYS A 94 11.80 11.68 3.13
C LYS A 94 11.51 10.20 2.92
N VAL A 95 12.48 9.42 2.43
CA VAL A 95 12.27 8.02 2.06
C VAL A 95 11.95 7.15 3.27
N ASN A 96 10.96 6.26 3.11
CA ASN A 96 10.51 5.26 4.06
C ASN A 96 9.98 4.02 3.28
N THR A 97 9.61 2.96 3.99
CA THR A 97 9.13 1.72 3.36
C THR A 97 7.87 1.92 2.51
N SER A 98 6.94 2.79 2.94
CA SER A 98 5.67 3.03 2.26
C SER A 98 5.77 3.92 1.01
N ASN A 99 6.75 4.84 0.96
CA ASN A 99 6.85 5.86 -0.09
C ASN A 99 8.05 5.66 -1.03
N ILE A 100 8.88 4.63 -0.81
CA ILE A 100 10.05 4.37 -1.66
C ILE A 100 9.66 4.27 -3.15
N LYS A 101 8.49 3.69 -3.45
CA LYS A 101 7.97 3.55 -4.81
C LYS A 101 7.64 4.88 -5.50
N SER A 102 7.30 5.93 -4.75
CA SER A 102 7.06 7.28 -5.30
C SER A 102 8.31 8.15 -5.29
N ILE A 103 9.16 8.03 -4.26
CA ILE A 103 10.40 8.81 -4.14
C ILE A 103 11.43 8.42 -5.20
N VAL A 104 11.49 7.15 -5.61
CA VAL A 104 12.48 6.68 -6.59
C VAL A 104 12.26 7.31 -7.98
N PRO A 105 11.05 7.34 -8.56
CA PRO A 105 10.78 8.11 -9.78
C PRO A 105 11.19 9.58 -9.67
N ASP A 106 10.82 10.27 -8.58
CA ASP A 106 11.22 11.66 -8.33
C ASP A 106 12.75 11.83 -8.29
N LEU A 107 13.46 10.81 -7.78
CA LEU A 107 14.91 10.82 -7.72
C LEU A 107 15.55 10.60 -9.10
N PHE A 108 14.91 9.83 -10.00
CA PHE A 108 15.36 9.68 -11.39
C PHE A 108 15.08 10.92 -12.24
N GLN A 109 14.11 11.78 -11.86
CA GLN A 109 13.90 13.07 -12.51
C GLN A 109 15.12 14.00 -12.38
N GLU A 110 15.84 13.90 -11.26
CA GLU A 110 17.07 14.62 -10.98
C GLU A 110 18.29 13.98 -11.68
N ASN A 111 19.26 14.76 -12.14
CA ASN A 111 20.45 14.23 -12.82
C ASN A 111 21.40 13.47 -11.88
N LEU A 112 21.16 12.17 -11.71
CA LEU A 112 21.96 11.29 -10.85
C LEU A 112 23.35 10.95 -11.42
N ILE A 113 23.56 11.03 -12.73
CA ILE A 113 24.89 10.78 -13.32
C ILE A 113 25.87 11.88 -12.91
N ARG A 114 25.41 13.14 -13.01
CA ARG A 114 26.14 14.32 -12.54
C ARG A 114 26.16 14.41 -11.01
N GLY A 115 25.03 14.07 -10.39
CA GLY A 115 24.81 14.09 -8.95
C GLY A 115 25.33 12.87 -8.17
N ARG A 116 25.98 11.89 -8.80
CA ARG A 116 26.34 10.61 -8.14
C ARG A 116 27.15 10.78 -6.86
N GLY A 117 28.08 11.74 -6.84
CA GLY A 117 28.85 12.09 -5.65
C GLY A 117 27.98 12.69 -4.54
N LEU A 118 27.02 13.54 -4.90
CA LEU A 118 26.07 14.17 -3.98
C LEU A 118 25.13 13.12 -3.38
N TYR A 119 24.60 12.21 -4.20
CA TYR A 119 23.78 11.09 -3.77
C TYR A 119 24.52 10.24 -2.74
N CYS A 120 25.70 9.73 -3.09
CA CYS A 120 26.51 8.89 -2.20
C CYS A 120 26.81 9.60 -0.87
N ARG A 121 27.18 10.89 -0.92
CA ARG A 121 27.47 11.66 0.30
C ARG A 121 26.22 11.86 1.16
N SER A 122 25.08 12.14 0.53
CA SER A 122 23.83 12.41 1.23
C SER A 122 23.28 11.15 1.88
N ILE A 123 23.29 10.00 1.19
CA ILE A 123 22.80 8.74 1.73
C ILE A 123 23.69 8.19 2.84
N MET A 124 25.03 8.26 2.68
CA MET A 124 25.96 7.89 3.76
C MET A 124 25.76 8.74 5.02
N LYS A 125 25.49 10.04 4.86
CA LYS A 125 25.22 10.94 5.99
C LYS A 125 23.86 10.64 6.64
N ALA A 126 22.82 10.40 5.85
CA ALA A 126 21.49 10.08 6.35
C ALA A 126 21.50 8.74 7.11
N GLN A 127 22.14 7.72 6.55
CA GLN A 127 22.30 6.41 7.17
C GLN A 127 23.08 6.47 8.49
N ALA A 128 24.19 7.21 8.54
CA ALA A 128 24.97 7.38 9.77
C ALA A 128 24.20 8.14 10.86
N ALA A 129 23.25 9.01 10.50
CA ALA A 129 22.37 9.68 11.45
C ALA A 129 21.21 8.79 11.93
N ALA A 130 20.75 7.85 11.10
CA ALA A 130 19.60 7.00 11.38
C ALA A 130 19.80 5.55 10.89
N LEU A 131 20.48 4.74 11.71
CA LEU A 131 20.81 3.33 11.42
C LEU A 131 19.57 2.46 11.17
N THR A 132 18.43 2.78 11.78
CA THR A 132 17.17 2.02 11.65
C THR A 132 16.61 2.03 10.22
N TYR A 133 16.95 3.05 9.42
CA TYR A 133 16.50 3.18 8.03
C TYR A 133 17.49 2.58 7.02
N THR A 134 18.58 1.95 7.48
CA THR A 134 19.58 1.34 6.58
C THR A 134 18.98 0.37 5.55
N PRO A 135 18.02 -0.52 5.89
CA PRO A 135 17.37 -1.38 4.90
C PRO A 135 16.67 -0.60 3.77
N VAL A 136 16.03 0.53 4.10
CA VAL A 136 15.34 1.39 3.12
C VAL A 136 16.35 2.07 2.20
N TYR A 137 17.45 2.57 2.77
CA TYR A 137 18.54 3.18 1.99
C TYR A 137 19.24 2.18 1.07
N ALA A 138 19.39 0.92 1.52
CA ALA A 138 19.92 -0.16 0.70
C ALA A 138 18.97 -0.51 -0.45
N ALA A 139 17.66 -0.67 -0.18
CA ALA A 139 16.66 -0.94 -1.21
C ALA A 139 16.60 0.19 -2.27
N MET A 140 16.60 1.46 -1.84
CA MET A 140 16.64 2.60 -2.76
C MET A 140 17.90 2.58 -3.63
N THR A 141 19.05 2.22 -3.04
CA THR A 141 20.29 2.07 -3.79
C THR A 141 20.23 0.91 -4.77
N ALA A 142 19.64 -0.22 -4.39
CA ALA A 142 19.47 -1.39 -5.27
C ALA A 142 18.66 -1.04 -6.52
N ILE A 143 17.56 -0.30 -6.36
CA ILE A 143 16.74 0.16 -7.50
C ILE A 143 17.52 1.12 -8.40
N ILE A 144 18.30 2.05 -7.83
CA ILE A 144 19.14 2.94 -8.65
C ILE A 144 20.24 2.14 -9.36
N ASN A 145 20.79 1.12 -8.70
CA ASN A 145 21.90 0.32 -9.20
C ASN A 145 21.54 -0.50 -10.44
N THR A 146 20.28 -0.92 -10.60
CA THR A 146 19.83 -1.66 -11.80
C THR A 146 19.87 -0.81 -13.06
N LYS A 147 19.60 0.50 -12.94
CA LYS A 147 19.59 1.44 -14.08
C LYS A 147 20.89 2.23 -14.22
N LEU A 148 21.52 2.58 -13.10
CA LEU A 148 22.73 3.40 -13.01
C LEU A 148 23.78 2.71 -12.12
N PRO A 149 24.41 1.61 -12.59
CA PRO A 149 25.33 0.80 -11.78
C PRO A 149 26.54 1.58 -11.25
N GLN A 150 26.99 2.61 -11.98
CA GLN A 150 28.08 3.50 -11.55
C GLN A 150 27.79 4.23 -10.22
N VAL A 151 26.51 4.42 -9.86
CA VAL A 151 26.12 5.05 -8.60
C VAL A 151 26.26 4.07 -7.45
N GLY A 152 25.78 2.83 -7.62
CA GLY A 152 25.91 1.76 -6.63
C GLY A 152 27.37 1.40 -6.38
N GLU A 153 28.15 1.24 -7.45
CA GLU A 153 29.59 0.96 -7.37
C GLU A 153 30.34 2.04 -6.57
N LEU A 154 30.09 3.33 -6.88
CA LEU A 154 30.72 4.45 -6.19
C LEU A 154 30.36 4.48 -4.69
N LEU A 155 29.11 4.16 -4.34
CA LEU A 155 28.68 4.10 -2.95
C LEU A 155 29.44 3.01 -2.18
N VAL A 156 29.52 1.80 -2.73
CA VAL A 156 30.24 0.69 -2.10
C VAL A 156 31.73 1.05 -1.94
N LYS A 157 32.38 1.58 -2.98
CA LYS A 157 33.77 2.06 -2.92
C LYS A 157 34.00 3.07 -1.78
N ARG A 158 33.09 4.05 -1.63
CA ARG A 158 33.18 5.06 -0.57
C ARG A 158 32.96 4.47 0.83
N LEU A 159 32.02 3.54 0.98
CA LEU A 159 31.78 2.84 2.25
C LEU A 159 32.99 2.00 2.67
N VAL A 160 33.62 1.29 1.73
CA VAL A 160 34.84 0.51 1.99
C VAL A 160 35.99 1.43 2.43
N ILE A 161 36.22 2.55 1.75
CA ILE A 161 37.23 3.53 2.15
C ILE A 161 36.92 4.13 3.53
N GLN A 162 35.65 4.44 3.80
CA GLN A 162 35.22 4.97 5.10
C GLN A 162 35.50 3.97 6.22
N PHE A 163 35.13 2.69 6.01
CA PHE A 163 35.43 1.60 6.94
C PHE A 163 36.93 1.45 7.17
N ARG A 164 37.76 1.38 6.11
CA ARG A 164 39.23 1.27 6.24
C ARG A 164 39.83 2.42 7.04
N LYS A 165 39.41 3.65 6.78
CA LYS A 165 39.87 4.85 7.49
C LYS A 165 39.42 4.86 8.95
N ALA A 166 38.17 4.48 9.22
CA ALA A 166 37.61 4.42 10.56
C ALA A 166 38.27 3.32 11.39
N PHE A 167 38.49 2.14 10.80
CA PHE A 167 39.15 1.02 11.46
C PHE A 167 40.59 1.36 11.84
N LYS A 168 41.36 1.97 10.93
CA LYS A 168 42.72 2.44 11.22
C LYS A 168 42.78 3.53 12.31
N ARG A 169 41.69 4.28 12.49
CA ARG A 169 41.56 5.34 13.52
C ARG A 169 40.92 4.85 14.81
N ASN A 170 40.51 3.58 14.88
CA ASN A 170 39.70 3.01 15.97
C ASN A 170 38.42 3.82 16.26
N ASP A 171 37.76 4.33 15.21
CA ASP A 171 36.46 5.00 15.33
C ASP A 171 35.32 3.98 15.20
N LYS A 172 34.89 3.45 16.35
CA LYS A 172 33.85 2.43 16.43
C LYS A 172 32.51 2.86 15.83
N ALA A 173 32.08 4.10 16.07
CA ALA A 173 30.77 4.56 15.65
C ALA A 173 30.67 4.61 14.12
N VAL A 174 31.72 5.13 13.48
CA VAL A 174 31.79 5.17 12.01
C VAL A 174 31.92 3.76 11.44
N CYS A 175 32.77 2.89 12.02
CA CYS A 175 32.87 1.50 11.60
C CYS A 175 31.52 0.78 11.65
N LEU A 176 30.79 0.89 12.75
CA LEU A 176 29.48 0.26 12.92
C LEU A 176 28.50 0.72 11.84
N SER A 177 28.41 2.04 11.60
CA SER A 177 27.52 2.58 10.57
C SER A 177 27.87 2.09 9.16
N SER A 178 29.17 2.08 8.81
CA SER A 178 29.65 1.62 7.51
C SER A 178 29.41 0.12 7.32
N THR A 179 29.69 -0.71 8.34
CA THR A 179 29.46 -2.16 8.24
C THR A 179 27.98 -2.49 8.16
N THR A 180 27.11 -1.83 8.94
CA THR A 180 25.66 -2.05 8.84
C THR A 180 25.14 -1.67 7.45
N PHE A 181 25.65 -0.61 6.84
CA PHE A 181 25.23 -0.26 5.47
C PHE A 181 25.73 -1.27 4.44
N ILE A 182 26.99 -1.70 4.55
CA ILE A 182 27.54 -2.75 3.68
C ILE A 182 26.73 -4.05 3.82
N ALA A 183 26.27 -4.42 5.02
CA ALA A 183 25.49 -5.63 5.24
C ALA A 183 24.20 -5.64 4.42
N HIS A 184 23.43 -4.56 4.49
CA HIS A 184 22.19 -4.47 3.73
C HIS A 184 22.41 -4.30 2.22
N LEU A 185 23.53 -3.71 1.78
CA LEU A 185 23.91 -3.68 0.36
C LEU A 185 24.29 -5.07 -0.17
N VAL A 186 24.88 -5.92 0.67
CA VAL A 186 25.15 -7.33 0.34
C VAL A 186 23.86 -8.13 0.32
N ASN A 187 22.96 -7.94 1.30
CA ASN A 187 21.66 -8.62 1.31
C ASN A 187 20.80 -8.28 0.07
N GLN A 188 20.88 -7.03 -0.41
CA GLN A 188 20.22 -6.56 -1.64
C GLN A 188 21.02 -6.83 -2.92
N GLN A 189 22.08 -7.64 -2.84
CA GLN A 189 22.96 -8.03 -3.96
C GLN A 189 23.56 -6.86 -4.75
N VAL A 190 23.72 -5.67 -4.15
CA VAL A 190 24.48 -4.56 -4.75
C VAL A 190 25.97 -4.83 -4.65
N ALA A 191 26.42 -5.43 -3.54
CA ALA A 191 27.81 -5.82 -3.32
C ALA A 191 27.94 -7.33 -3.20
N HIS A 192 29.01 -7.88 -3.77
CA HIS A 192 29.28 -9.31 -3.69
C HIS A 192 29.60 -9.76 -2.25
N GLU A 193 29.18 -10.98 -1.89
CA GLU A 193 29.34 -11.55 -0.55
C GLU A 193 30.79 -11.66 -0.05
N VAL A 194 31.74 -11.79 -0.98
CA VAL A 194 33.18 -11.83 -0.67
C VAL A 194 33.61 -10.60 0.13
N LEU A 195 33.04 -9.42 -0.16
CA LEU A 195 33.34 -8.21 0.60
C LEU A 195 32.95 -8.35 2.08
N ALA A 196 31.79 -8.96 2.38
CA ALA A 196 31.36 -9.20 3.75
C ALA A 196 32.28 -10.21 4.46
N LEU A 197 32.66 -11.27 3.76
CA LEU A 197 33.59 -12.28 4.29
C LEU A 197 34.96 -11.68 4.61
N GLU A 198 35.52 -10.86 3.72
CA GLU A 198 36.80 -10.18 3.93
C GLU A 198 36.76 -9.22 5.12
N ILE A 199 35.67 -8.45 5.27
CA ILE A 199 35.47 -7.56 6.43
C ILE A 199 35.44 -8.38 7.73
N LEU A 200 34.68 -9.48 7.77
CA LEU A 200 34.59 -10.35 8.95
C LEU A 200 35.93 -10.99 9.30
N MET A 201 36.67 -11.49 8.30
CA MET A 201 38.01 -12.04 8.51
C MET A 201 38.98 -10.98 9.05
N LEU A 202 38.95 -9.76 8.51
CA LEU A 202 39.79 -8.66 8.98
C LEU A 202 39.49 -8.30 10.44
N LEU A 203 38.21 -8.22 10.82
CA LEU A 203 37.79 -7.87 12.18
C LEU A 203 38.13 -8.96 13.22
N LEU A 204 38.12 -10.23 12.82
CA LEU A 204 38.28 -11.38 13.72
C LEU A 204 39.72 -11.91 13.79
N MET A 205 40.50 -11.85 12.70
CA MET A 205 41.79 -12.56 12.61
C MET A 205 43.04 -11.69 12.84
N GLN A 206 42.97 -10.35 12.70
CA GLN A 206 44.16 -9.47 12.77
C GLN A 206 44.42 -8.81 14.15
N ASN A 207 44.13 -9.52 15.26
CA ASN A 207 44.03 -9.06 16.66
C ASN A 207 42.59 -8.67 17.04
N ALA A 208 41.81 -9.67 17.46
CA ALA A 208 40.46 -9.47 17.97
C ALA A 208 40.50 -8.59 19.24
N THR A 209 40.02 -7.36 19.12
CA THR A 209 39.79 -6.45 20.24
C THR A 209 38.31 -6.47 20.61
N ASP A 210 37.96 -6.10 21.83
CA ASP A 210 36.56 -6.07 22.27
C ASP A 210 35.67 -5.25 21.29
N ASP A 211 36.19 -4.13 20.78
CA ASP A 211 35.50 -3.28 19.80
C ASP A 211 35.39 -3.92 18.41
N SER A 212 36.43 -4.60 17.91
CA SER A 212 36.38 -5.24 16.60
C SER A 212 35.42 -6.44 16.60
N VAL A 213 35.37 -7.18 17.70
CA VAL A 213 34.43 -8.29 17.89
C VAL A 213 32.99 -7.78 18.00
N GLU A 214 32.75 -6.67 18.73
CA GLU A 214 31.41 -6.06 18.80
C GLU A 214 30.91 -5.63 17.42
N ILE A 215 31.77 -5.00 16.60
CA ILE A 215 31.43 -4.64 15.21
C ILE A 215 31.16 -5.89 14.38
N ALA A 216 31.99 -6.93 14.50
CA ALA A 216 31.81 -8.18 13.77
C ALA A 216 30.50 -8.90 14.14
N VAL A 217 30.13 -8.93 15.43
CA VAL A 217 28.86 -9.50 15.88
C VAL A 217 27.68 -8.72 15.31
N GLY A 218 27.73 -7.38 15.36
CA GLY A 218 26.70 -6.53 14.78
C GLY A 218 26.55 -6.73 13.28
N PHE A 219 27.67 -6.80 12.56
CA PHE A 219 27.70 -7.03 11.12
C PHE A 219 27.15 -8.42 10.75
N MET A 220 27.59 -9.46 11.46
CA MET A 220 27.15 -10.84 11.25
C MET A 220 25.67 -11.05 11.55
N ARG A 221 25.10 -10.29 12.50
CA ARG A 221 23.66 -10.35 12.79
C ARG A 221 22.80 -9.90 11.61
N GLU A 222 23.25 -8.90 10.85
CA GLU A 222 22.49 -8.33 9.72
C GLU A 222 22.71 -9.11 8.40
N VAL A 223 23.95 -9.55 8.12
CA VAL A 223 24.31 -10.25 6.86
C VAL A 223 24.27 -11.78 6.96
N GLY A 224 24.20 -12.32 8.18
CA GLY A 224 24.41 -13.74 8.44
C GLY A 224 23.36 -14.67 7.84
N ALA A 225 22.13 -14.18 7.63
CA ALA A 225 21.10 -14.93 6.92
C ALA A 225 21.48 -15.16 5.45
N TYR A 226 21.93 -14.10 4.77
CA TYR A 226 22.34 -14.15 3.37
C TYR A 226 23.58 -15.06 3.18
N LEU A 227 24.59 -14.90 4.04
CA LEU A 227 25.79 -15.75 4.00
C LEU A 227 25.49 -17.23 4.30
N ALA A 228 24.43 -17.54 5.05
CA ALA A 228 24.04 -18.92 5.31
C ALA A 228 23.49 -19.64 4.07
N GLU A 229 22.75 -18.90 3.23
CA GLU A 229 22.14 -19.43 2.01
C GLU A 229 23.12 -19.46 0.83
N MET A 230 23.89 -18.38 0.64
CA MET A 230 24.78 -18.24 -0.52
C MET A 230 26.15 -18.90 -0.30
N SER A 231 26.70 -18.80 0.91
CA SER A 231 28.11 -19.14 1.21
C SER A 231 28.28 -19.95 2.49
N THR A 232 27.59 -21.10 2.59
CA THR A 232 27.52 -21.92 3.82
C THR A 232 28.88 -22.27 4.43
N LYS A 233 29.86 -22.67 3.61
CA LYS A 233 31.21 -23.05 4.09
C LYS A 233 31.97 -21.87 4.71
N ALA A 234 31.90 -20.71 4.06
CA ALA A 234 32.58 -19.51 4.56
C ALA A 234 31.91 -18.99 5.82
N ASN A 235 30.57 -19.07 5.88
CA ASN A 235 29.80 -18.76 7.07
C ASN A 235 30.18 -19.66 8.27
N GLU A 236 30.32 -20.97 8.05
CA GLU A 236 30.78 -21.90 9.10
C GLU A 236 32.16 -21.52 9.63
N ALA A 237 33.12 -21.19 8.75
CA ALA A 237 34.46 -20.76 9.15
C ALA A 237 34.45 -19.49 10.03
N ILE A 238 33.54 -18.54 9.76
CA ILE A 238 33.37 -17.34 10.59
C ILE A 238 32.82 -17.69 11.97
N TYR A 239 31.83 -18.58 12.05
CA TYR A 239 31.31 -19.03 13.35
C TYR A 239 32.33 -19.84 14.15
N ASP A 240 33.21 -20.59 13.48
CA ASP A 240 34.32 -21.27 14.14
C ASP A 240 35.33 -20.25 14.69
N ALA A 241 35.61 -19.16 13.97
CA ALA A 241 36.42 -18.07 14.49
C ALA A 241 35.80 -17.41 15.74
N PHE A 242 34.48 -17.15 15.75
CA PHE A 242 33.78 -16.67 16.96
C PHE A 242 33.87 -17.66 18.12
N ARG A 243 33.85 -18.97 17.85
CA ARG A 243 34.01 -20.00 18.89
C ARG A 243 35.43 -20.04 19.47
N ASN A 244 36.45 -19.93 18.62
CA ASN A 244 37.85 -19.89 19.07
C ASN A 244 38.09 -18.65 19.94
N ILE A 245 37.56 -17.51 19.55
CA ILE A 245 37.57 -16.26 20.32
C ILE A 245 36.94 -16.46 21.72
N LEU A 246 35.84 -17.20 21.83
CA LEU A 246 35.19 -17.52 23.12
C LEU A 246 36.06 -18.38 24.06
N HIS A 247 36.95 -19.21 23.51
CA HIS A 247 37.74 -20.19 24.27
C HIS A 247 39.20 -19.78 24.52
N GLU A 248 39.83 -19.10 23.56
CA GLU A 248 41.28 -18.83 23.55
C GLU A 248 41.64 -17.43 24.04
N SER A 249 40.68 -16.49 24.02
CA SER A 249 40.96 -15.06 24.23
C SER A 249 40.43 -14.58 25.57
N SER A 250 41.23 -13.79 26.31
CA SER A 250 40.78 -13.09 27.52
C SER A 250 39.91 -11.88 27.15
N ILE A 251 38.67 -12.14 26.75
CA ILE A 251 37.71 -11.14 26.26
C ILE A 251 36.81 -10.68 27.41
N ASP A 252 36.31 -9.44 27.32
CA ASP A 252 35.35 -8.94 28.29
C ASP A 252 34.04 -9.76 28.29
N LYS A 253 33.43 -9.89 29.49
CA LYS A 253 32.18 -10.66 29.68
C LYS A 253 31.04 -10.13 28.81
N ARG A 254 31.03 -8.82 28.51
CA ARG A 254 30.06 -8.22 27.59
C ARG A 254 30.15 -8.82 26.19
N VAL A 255 31.36 -8.88 25.63
CA VAL A 255 31.59 -9.38 24.27
C VAL A 255 31.32 -10.89 24.20
N GLN A 256 31.67 -11.62 25.26
CA GLN A 256 31.29 -13.03 25.40
C GLN A 256 29.77 -13.23 25.29
N TYR A 257 28.98 -12.45 26.02
CA TYR A 257 27.52 -12.48 25.94
C TYR A 257 27.00 -12.11 24.54
N MET A 258 27.62 -11.14 23.86
CA MET A 258 27.24 -10.77 22.49
C MET A 258 27.45 -11.92 21.49
N ILE A 259 28.54 -12.68 21.63
CA ILE A 259 28.79 -13.88 20.81
C ILE A 259 27.75 -14.96 21.13
N GLU A 260 27.44 -15.22 22.40
CA GLU A 260 26.42 -16.19 22.80
C GLU A 260 25.02 -15.85 22.23
N VAL A 261 24.65 -14.56 22.26
CA VAL A 261 23.42 -14.07 21.62
C VAL A 261 23.46 -14.28 20.11
N LEU A 262 24.60 -14.07 19.45
CA LEU A 262 24.74 -14.33 18.01
C LEU A 262 24.52 -15.82 17.67
N PHE A 263 25.04 -16.74 18.49
CA PHE A 263 24.77 -18.18 18.33
C PHE A 263 23.28 -18.50 18.51
N GLN A 264 22.56 -17.81 19.41
CA GLN A 264 21.11 -17.94 19.52
C GLN A 264 20.40 -17.45 18.25
N VAL A 265 20.80 -16.30 17.69
CA VAL A 265 20.23 -15.76 16.43
C VAL A 265 20.39 -16.77 15.28
N ARG A 266 21.55 -17.45 15.20
CA ARG A 266 21.77 -18.53 14.22
C ARG A 266 20.83 -19.72 14.45
N ARG A 267 20.62 -20.14 15.71
CA ARG A 267 19.70 -21.25 16.05
C ARG A 267 18.26 -20.92 15.67
N ASP A 268 17.86 -19.67 15.88
CA ASP A 268 16.54 -19.15 15.52
C ASP A 268 16.41 -18.81 14.03
N LYS A 269 17.43 -19.17 13.22
CA LYS A 269 17.49 -18.95 11.76
C LYS A 269 17.20 -17.50 11.36
N TYR A 270 17.75 -16.55 12.11
CA TYR A 270 17.65 -15.12 11.81
C TYR A 270 16.21 -14.60 11.68
N LYS A 271 15.25 -15.14 12.44
CA LYS A 271 13.83 -14.75 12.38
C LYS A 271 13.59 -13.23 12.43
N ASP A 272 14.35 -12.51 13.26
CA ASP A 272 14.19 -11.06 13.43
C ASP A 272 15.01 -10.23 12.41
N ASN A 273 15.94 -10.88 11.70
CA ASN A 273 16.83 -10.24 10.71
C ASN A 273 16.77 -11.03 9.39
N PRO A 274 15.63 -10.98 8.65
CA PRO A 274 15.54 -11.59 7.34
C PRO A 274 16.51 -10.91 6.35
N ILE A 275 16.89 -11.63 5.28
CA ILE A 275 17.82 -11.15 4.24
C ILE A 275 17.33 -9.81 3.68
N VAL A 276 16.17 -9.83 3.05
CA VAL A 276 15.42 -8.65 2.62
C VAL A 276 14.00 -8.78 3.18
N ARG A 277 13.43 -7.66 3.62
CA ARG A 277 12.03 -7.62 4.06
C ARG A 277 11.14 -7.62 2.82
N GLU A 278 10.03 -8.36 2.81
CA GLU A 278 9.13 -8.48 1.66
C GLU A 278 8.69 -7.11 1.09
N GLU A 279 8.49 -6.09 1.93
CA GLU A 279 8.13 -4.73 1.48
C GLU A 279 9.24 -3.99 0.71
N LEU A 280 10.50 -4.40 0.90
CA LEU A 280 11.71 -3.79 0.36
C LEU A 280 12.36 -4.63 -0.73
N ASP A 281 11.75 -5.75 -1.10
CA ASP A 281 12.13 -6.57 -2.24
C ASP A 281 11.45 -6.02 -3.49
N LEU A 282 12.15 -5.11 -4.17
CA LEU A 282 11.60 -4.29 -5.26
C LEU A 282 12.34 -4.50 -6.58
N VAL A 283 13.33 -5.39 -6.61
CA VAL A 283 14.21 -5.61 -7.75
C VAL A 283 14.25 -7.10 -8.03
N GLU A 284 13.76 -7.49 -9.21
CA GLU A 284 13.81 -8.86 -9.69
C GLU A 284 15.25 -9.36 -9.79
N GLU A 285 15.48 -10.65 -9.49
CA GLU A 285 16.82 -11.25 -9.44
C GLU A 285 17.61 -11.10 -10.77
N GLU A 286 16.93 -11.09 -11.91
CA GLU A 286 17.55 -10.96 -13.24
C GLU A 286 18.14 -9.57 -13.51
N ASP A 287 17.58 -8.53 -12.87
CA ASP A 287 17.98 -7.13 -13.04
C ASP A 287 19.05 -6.69 -12.00
N GLN A 288 19.42 -7.58 -11.07
CA GLN A 288 20.38 -7.27 -10.02
C GLN A 288 21.82 -7.22 -10.55
N ILE A 289 22.50 -6.10 -10.32
CA ILE A 289 23.90 -5.90 -10.71
C ILE A 289 24.80 -5.96 -9.46
N THR A 290 25.58 -7.04 -9.34
CA THR A 290 26.50 -7.23 -8.21
C THR A 290 27.89 -6.66 -8.49
N HIS A 291 28.41 -5.83 -7.58
CA HIS A 291 29.76 -5.28 -7.68
C HIS A 291 30.77 -6.09 -6.87
N GLN A 292 31.83 -6.55 -7.53
CA GLN A 292 32.96 -7.23 -6.88
C GLN A 292 34.04 -6.22 -6.51
N ILE A 293 34.07 -5.84 -5.23
CA ILE A 293 35.04 -4.90 -4.67
C ILE A 293 35.79 -5.60 -3.54
N ASN A 294 37.11 -5.62 -3.62
CA ASN A 294 37.96 -6.23 -2.61
C ASN A 294 38.42 -5.17 -1.60
N ILE A 295 38.44 -5.52 -0.30
CA ILE A 295 38.83 -4.56 0.75
C ILE A 295 40.30 -4.14 0.66
N SER A 296 41.16 -5.05 0.19
CA SER A 296 42.61 -4.89 0.15
C SER A 296 43.10 -4.13 -1.07
N ASP A 297 42.20 -3.77 -2.00
CA ASP A 297 42.56 -3.05 -3.20
C ASP A 297 42.85 -1.57 -2.88
N ASP A 298 44.09 -1.16 -3.12
CA ASP A 298 44.55 0.22 -2.93
C ASP A 298 44.20 1.13 -4.13
N SER A 299 43.70 0.56 -5.23
CA SER A 299 43.24 1.32 -6.41
C SER A 299 41.84 1.93 -6.24
N ILE A 300 41.15 1.65 -5.12
CA ILE A 300 39.81 2.18 -4.87
C ILE A 300 39.88 3.69 -4.63
N GLU A 301 39.28 4.45 -5.55
CA GLU A 301 39.17 5.90 -5.45
C GLU A 301 37.81 6.34 -4.93
N SER A 302 37.81 7.25 -3.95
CA SER A 302 36.60 7.87 -3.39
C SER A 302 35.93 8.88 -4.32
N GLN A 303 36.65 9.37 -5.33
CA GLN A 303 36.22 10.41 -6.27
C GLN A 303 35.57 11.61 -5.55
N ASP A 304 36.21 12.11 -4.49
CA ASP A 304 35.67 13.21 -3.67
C ASP A 304 35.48 14.52 -4.43
N THR A 305 36.18 14.69 -5.56
CA THR A 305 36.01 15.85 -6.44
C THR A 305 34.63 15.96 -7.07
N LEU A 306 33.88 14.85 -7.14
CA LEU A 306 32.49 14.84 -7.61
C LEU A 306 31.50 15.47 -6.61
N ASN A 307 31.95 15.76 -5.38
CA ASN A 307 31.12 16.42 -4.38
C ASN A 307 31.18 17.96 -4.50
N VAL A 308 32.07 18.49 -5.34
CA VAL A 308 32.35 19.91 -5.50
C VAL A 308 31.96 20.33 -6.92
N PHE A 309 31.31 21.48 -7.02
CA PHE A 309 30.94 22.07 -8.31
C PHE A 309 32.18 22.30 -9.19
N LYS A 310 32.10 21.83 -10.43
CA LYS A 310 33.03 22.15 -11.51
C LYS A 310 32.24 22.67 -12.70
N PHE A 311 32.78 23.69 -13.36
CA PHE A 311 32.19 24.21 -14.59
C PHE A 311 32.33 23.17 -15.69
N ASP A 312 31.22 22.91 -16.39
CA ASP A 312 31.13 21.94 -17.46
C ASP A 312 30.93 22.66 -18.81
N PRO A 313 31.92 22.61 -19.72
CA PRO A 313 31.78 23.20 -21.05
C PRO A 313 30.69 22.54 -21.92
N HIS A 314 30.34 21.27 -21.68
CA HIS A 314 29.37 20.51 -22.48
C HIS A 314 28.08 20.23 -21.69
N TYR A 315 27.69 21.18 -20.83
CA TYR A 315 26.57 21.02 -19.91
C TYR A 315 25.25 20.65 -20.61
N GLU A 316 24.95 21.27 -21.75
CA GLU A 316 23.71 20.99 -22.49
C GLU A 316 23.69 19.58 -23.09
N GLU A 317 24.83 19.09 -23.59
CA GLU A 317 24.95 17.73 -24.12
C GLU A 317 24.74 16.69 -23.01
N HIS A 318 25.36 16.89 -21.84
CA HIS A 318 25.23 15.99 -20.71
C HIS A 318 23.81 16.00 -20.10
N GLU A 319 23.16 17.16 -20.04
CA GLU A 319 21.76 17.25 -19.60
C GLU A 319 20.81 16.59 -20.60
N ASN A 320 21.02 16.78 -21.91
CA ASN A 320 20.21 16.11 -22.93
C ASN A 320 20.42 14.59 -22.95
N LEU A 321 21.66 14.12 -22.75
CA LEU A 321 21.95 12.70 -22.61
C LEU A 321 21.20 12.11 -21.41
N TYR A 322 21.23 12.79 -20.26
CA TYR A 322 20.51 12.34 -19.08
C TYR A 322 18.99 12.36 -19.30
N LYS A 323 18.44 13.36 -19.99
CA LYS A 323 17.00 13.38 -20.35
C LYS A 323 16.61 12.17 -21.19
N ARG A 324 17.44 11.77 -22.17
CA ARG A 324 17.22 10.57 -22.99
C ARG A 324 17.25 9.31 -22.13
N THR A 325 18.30 9.13 -21.33
CA THR A 325 18.42 7.99 -20.40
C THR A 325 17.26 7.96 -19.39
N ARG A 326 16.79 9.11 -18.92
CA ARG A 326 15.64 9.23 -18.03
C ARG A 326 14.35 8.77 -18.70
N ALA A 327 14.07 9.22 -19.92
CA ALA A 327 12.89 8.81 -20.67
C ALA A 327 12.86 7.28 -20.89
N GLU A 328 14.01 6.69 -21.20
CA GLU A 328 14.19 5.24 -21.30
C GLU A 328 13.93 4.52 -19.96
N ILE A 329 14.43 5.06 -18.85
CA ILE A 329 14.26 4.46 -17.52
C ILE A 329 12.81 4.51 -17.04
N LEU A 330 12.11 5.63 -17.26
CA LEU A 330 10.74 5.85 -16.78
C LEU A 330 9.68 5.29 -17.74
N GLY A 331 10.07 4.85 -18.94
CA GLY A 331 9.13 4.35 -19.94
C GLY A 331 8.22 5.44 -20.50
N GLU A 332 8.65 6.70 -20.45
CA GLU A 332 8.03 7.81 -21.20
C GLU A 332 8.32 7.53 -22.68
N GLU A 333 7.47 6.71 -23.30
CA GLU A 333 7.60 6.30 -24.69
C GLU A 333 7.61 7.55 -25.57
N SER A 334 8.81 7.91 -26.02
CA SER A 334 9.06 8.85 -27.09
C SER A 334 8.48 8.27 -28.39
N GLY A 335 7.17 8.42 -28.56
CA GLY A 335 6.47 8.27 -29.83
C GLY A 335 6.78 9.44 -30.75
N SER A 336 8.03 9.57 -31.21
CA SER A 336 8.38 10.29 -32.42
C SER A 336 9.84 10.01 -32.78
N GLU A 337 10.08 8.96 -33.56
CA GLU A 337 11.23 8.98 -34.46
C GLU A 337 10.81 9.65 -35.77
N GLY A 338 11.41 10.81 -36.04
CA GLY A 338 11.62 11.34 -37.38
C GLY A 338 10.70 12.48 -37.81
N GLU A 339 11.13 13.73 -37.57
CA GLU A 339 11.37 14.69 -38.66
C GLU A 339 12.16 15.91 -38.17
N ASP A 340 13.21 16.24 -38.91
CA ASP A 340 13.95 17.49 -38.84
C ASP A 340 13.00 18.64 -39.20
N GLY A 341 12.85 19.62 -38.32
CA GLY A 341 11.96 20.76 -38.57
C GLY A 341 12.05 21.78 -37.45
N SER A 342 12.92 22.77 -37.65
CA SER A 342 12.88 24.05 -36.97
C SER A 342 11.47 24.64 -37.00
N ASP A 343 10.92 25.02 -35.85
CA ASP A 343 10.39 26.37 -35.64
C ASP A 343 10.12 26.60 -34.14
N GLU A 344 10.70 27.70 -33.65
CA GLU A 344 10.34 28.37 -32.41
C GLU A 344 8.98 29.03 -32.62
N GLU A 345 7.93 28.68 -31.87
CA GLU A 345 6.88 29.64 -31.49
C GLU A 345 6.32 29.28 -30.09
N ASP A 346 6.26 30.31 -29.26
CA ASP A 346 5.67 30.35 -27.93
C ASP A 346 4.17 30.02 -27.94
N GLU A 347 3.71 29.11 -27.09
CA GLU A 347 2.35 29.15 -26.55
C GLU A 347 2.37 28.82 -25.05
N GLU A 348 2.32 29.88 -24.23
CA GLU A 348 1.70 29.83 -22.91
C GLU A 348 0.18 29.71 -23.12
N GLU A 349 -0.46 28.65 -22.63
CA GLU A 349 -1.71 28.71 -21.86
C GLU A 349 -2.25 27.31 -21.44
N SER A 350 -2.57 27.22 -20.14
CA SER A 350 -3.59 26.36 -19.49
C SER A 350 -3.30 24.88 -19.18
N ASP A 351 -2.69 24.71 -18.00
CA ASP A 351 -2.46 23.51 -17.15
C ASP A 351 -3.73 22.78 -16.63
N GLU A 352 -4.80 22.58 -17.42
CA GLU A 352 -6.00 21.84 -16.91
C GLU A 352 -6.54 20.70 -17.79
N GLU A 353 -5.92 20.36 -18.93
CA GLU A 353 -6.40 19.26 -19.79
C GLU A 353 -5.41 18.09 -20.00
N GLN A 354 -4.25 18.08 -19.35
CA GLN A 354 -3.27 16.97 -19.48
C GLN A 354 -3.53 15.77 -18.55
N ASP A 355 -4.30 15.94 -17.47
CA ASP A 355 -4.68 14.83 -16.56
C ASP A 355 -5.72 13.86 -17.14
N GLU A 356 -6.32 14.17 -18.31
CA GLU A 356 -7.27 13.26 -18.97
C GLU A 356 -6.63 12.37 -20.05
N LYS A 357 -5.47 12.73 -20.61
CA LYS A 357 -4.84 11.95 -21.70
C LYS A 357 -3.94 10.81 -21.22
N GLU A 358 -3.33 10.89 -20.03
CA GLU A 358 -2.58 9.75 -19.44
C GLU A 358 -3.48 8.66 -18.85
N LYS A 359 -4.79 8.93 -18.67
CA LYS A 359 -5.77 7.86 -18.42
C LYS A 359 -6.15 7.05 -19.66
N GLN A 360 -5.63 7.40 -20.84
CA GLN A 360 -5.95 6.72 -22.10
C GLN A 360 -4.81 5.85 -22.66
N LEU A 361 -4.01 5.19 -21.82
CA LEU A 361 -3.39 3.90 -22.19
C LEU A 361 -3.32 2.89 -21.03
N LEU A 362 -4.08 3.09 -19.94
CA LEU A 362 -4.58 1.92 -19.20
C LEU A 362 -5.50 1.20 -20.17
N ILE A 363 -5.03 0.10 -20.76
CA ILE A 363 -5.91 -0.85 -21.44
C ILE A 363 -6.91 -1.29 -20.39
N GLN A 364 -8.07 -0.62 -20.36
CA GLN A 364 -9.16 -0.96 -19.49
C GLN A 364 -9.70 -2.28 -20.01
N ASP A 365 -9.18 -3.37 -19.46
CA ASP A 365 -9.59 -4.71 -19.83
C ASP A 365 -11.04 -4.93 -19.42
N GLN A 366 -11.97 -4.61 -20.32
CA GLN A 366 -13.39 -4.92 -20.17
C GLN A 366 -13.68 -6.42 -20.37
N SER A 367 -12.69 -7.22 -20.77
CA SER A 367 -12.89 -8.61 -21.14
C SER A 367 -12.90 -9.58 -19.94
N ASN A 368 -12.60 -9.11 -18.72
CA ASN A 368 -12.60 -9.91 -17.48
C ASN A 368 -11.87 -11.27 -17.63
N THR A 369 -10.87 -11.35 -18.52
CA THR A 369 -10.25 -12.63 -18.92
C THR A 369 -9.58 -13.35 -17.77
N ASN A 370 -8.92 -12.60 -16.88
CA ASN A 370 -8.29 -13.13 -15.67
C ASN A 370 -9.31 -13.78 -14.72
N LEU A 371 -10.49 -13.17 -14.55
CA LEU A 371 -11.55 -13.72 -13.71
C LEU A 371 -12.14 -14.99 -14.32
N VAL A 372 -12.35 -15.00 -15.63
CA VAL A 372 -12.83 -16.20 -16.36
C VAL A 372 -11.82 -17.34 -16.26
N ASN A 373 -10.52 -17.04 -16.37
CA ASN A 373 -9.46 -18.03 -16.21
C ASN A 373 -9.41 -18.58 -14.78
N LEU A 374 -9.57 -17.73 -13.76
CA LEU A 374 -9.66 -18.18 -12.37
C LEU A 374 -10.88 -19.10 -12.16
N ARG A 375 -12.06 -18.68 -12.62
CA ARG A 375 -13.30 -19.49 -12.55
C ARG A 375 -13.10 -20.86 -13.22
N ARG A 376 -12.46 -20.89 -14.40
CA ARG A 376 -12.15 -22.14 -15.12
C ARG A 376 -11.21 -23.03 -14.30
N THR A 377 -10.17 -22.48 -13.71
CA THR A 377 -9.22 -23.23 -12.86
C THR A 377 -9.91 -23.83 -11.64
N ILE A 378 -10.77 -23.07 -10.96
CA ILE A 378 -11.55 -23.56 -9.81
C ILE A 378 -12.49 -24.69 -10.25
N TYR A 379 -13.25 -24.48 -11.33
CA TYR A 379 -14.16 -25.48 -11.87
C TYR A 379 -13.45 -26.81 -12.23
N LEU A 380 -12.34 -26.73 -12.96
CA LEU A 380 -11.55 -27.92 -13.33
C LEU A 380 -10.97 -28.62 -12.09
N THR A 381 -10.59 -27.86 -11.06
CA THR A 381 -10.10 -28.42 -9.80
C THR A 381 -11.19 -29.20 -9.06
N ILE A 382 -12.41 -28.66 -9.03
CA ILE A 382 -13.57 -29.33 -8.42
C ILE A 382 -13.90 -30.62 -9.19
N MET A 383 -14.00 -30.54 -10.53
CA MET A 383 -14.39 -31.67 -11.37
C MET A 383 -13.33 -32.77 -11.50
N SER A 384 -12.06 -32.45 -11.28
CA SER A 384 -10.96 -33.43 -11.28
C SER A 384 -10.76 -34.14 -9.94
N SER A 385 -11.47 -33.72 -8.89
CA SER A 385 -11.35 -34.29 -7.55
C SER A 385 -12.47 -35.31 -7.32
N ILE A 386 -12.13 -36.44 -6.69
CA ILE A 386 -13.12 -37.50 -6.40
C ILE A 386 -13.71 -37.29 -5.00
N ASP A 387 -12.86 -36.96 -4.02
CA ASP A 387 -13.26 -36.76 -2.64
C ASP A 387 -13.18 -35.29 -2.21
N PHE A 388 -14.01 -34.91 -1.24
CA PHE A 388 -14.16 -33.51 -0.82
C PHE A 388 -12.90 -33.00 -0.09
N GLU A 389 -12.20 -33.84 0.68
CA GLU A 389 -10.95 -33.47 1.35
C GLU A 389 -9.82 -33.18 0.33
N GLU A 390 -9.72 -34.03 -0.70
CA GLU A 390 -8.77 -33.82 -1.80
C GLU A 390 -9.07 -32.50 -2.54
N CYS A 391 -10.36 -32.26 -2.83
CA CYS A 391 -10.81 -31.03 -3.46
C CYS A 391 -10.45 -29.81 -2.62
N CYS A 392 -10.76 -29.81 -1.31
CA CYS A 392 -10.44 -28.71 -0.40
C CYS A 392 -8.93 -28.43 -0.36
N HIS A 393 -8.11 -29.48 -0.26
CA HIS A 393 -6.66 -29.35 -0.24
C HIS A 393 -6.09 -28.79 -1.56
N LYS A 394 -6.64 -29.21 -2.71
CA LYS A 394 -6.25 -28.66 -4.02
C LYS A 394 -6.68 -27.21 -4.17
N LEU A 395 -7.91 -26.86 -3.78
CA LEU A 395 -8.42 -25.49 -3.83
C LEU A 395 -7.61 -24.53 -2.93
N MET A 396 -7.14 -24.99 -1.78
CA MET A 396 -6.25 -24.19 -0.90
C MET A 396 -4.86 -23.93 -1.50
N LYS A 397 -4.41 -24.75 -2.45
CA LYS A 397 -3.12 -24.54 -3.14
C LYS A 397 -3.22 -23.56 -4.31
N ILE A 398 -4.44 -23.20 -4.73
CA ILE A 398 -4.62 -22.18 -5.76
C ILE A 398 -4.27 -20.82 -5.13
N THR A 399 -3.25 -20.17 -5.66
CA THR A 399 -2.90 -18.80 -5.25
C THR A 399 -3.97 -17.85 -5.75
N LEU A 400 -4.89 -17.46 -4.85
CA LEU A 400 -5.93 -16.49 -5.15
C LEU A 400 -5.35 -15.08 -5.09
N PRO A 401 -5.56 -14.22 -6.10
CA PRO A 401 -5.24 -12.81 -6.00
C PRO A 401 -6.01 -12.17 -4.83
N PRO A 402 -5.40 -11.21 -4.10
CA PRO A 402 -6.05 -10.59 -2.95
C PRO A 402 -7.37 -9.93 -3.36
N GLY A 403 -8.46 -10.27 -2.66
CA GLY A 403 -9.81 -9.77 -2.93
C GLY A 403 -10.65 -10.62 -3.88
N GLN A 404 -10.10 -11.69 -4.48
CA GLN A 404 -10.86 -12.64 -5.31
C GLN A 404 -11.33 -13.88 -4.53
N GLU A 405 -11.18 -13.92 -3.20
CA GLU A 405 -11.71 -15.01 -2.37
C GLU A 405 -13.24 -15.22 -2.49
N PRO A 406 -14.09 -14.17 -2.62
CA PRO A 406 -15.53 -14.36 -2.79
C PRO A 406 -15.88 -15.18 -4.04
N GLU A 407 -15.04 -15.10 -5.08
CA GLU A 407 -15.25 -15.80 -6.35
C GLU A 407 -15.11 -17.32 -6.18
N LEU A 408 -14.22 -17.78 -5.30
CA LEU A 408 -14.10 -19.20 -4.95
C LEU A 408 -15.42 -19.73 -4.36
N VAL A 409 -15.98 -18.99 -3.41
CA VAL A 409 -17.26 -19.34 -2.76
C VAL A 409 -18.41 -19.32 -3.78
N SER A 410 -18.48 -18.30 -4.63
CA SER A 410 -19.48 -18.20 -5.70
C SER A 410 -19.40 -19.41 -6.65
N MET A 411 -18.19 -19.78 -7.08
CA MET A 411 -17.99 -20.91 -7.98
C MET A 411 -18.40 -22.25 -7.35
N ILE A 412 -18.12 -22.48 -6.07
CA ILE A 412 -18.55 -23.71 -5.37
C ILE A 412 -20.08 -23.84 -5.37
N VAL A 413 -20.79 -22.75 -5.06
CA VAL A 413 -22.26 -22.72 -5.03
C VAL A 413 -22.85 -22.79 -6.44
N GLU A 414 -22.26 -22.09 -7.41
CA GLU A 414 -22.67 -22.15 -8.82
C GLU A 414 -22.54 -23.57 -9.39
N CYS A 415 -21.41 -24.25 -9.15
CA CYS A 415 -21.20 -25.65 -9.56
C CYS A 415 -22.27 -26.55 -8.92
N CYS A 416 -22.52 -26.40 -7.61
CA CYS A 416 -23.56 -27.14 -6.92
C CYS A 416 -24.96 -26.89 -7.52
N SER A 417 -25.25 -25.65 -7.91
CA SER A 417 -26.55 -25.26 -8.47
C SER A 417 -26.82 -25.86 -9.85
N GLN A 418 -25.77 -26.13 -10.64
CA GLN A 418 -25.89 -26.66 -12.01
C GLN A 418 -26.04 -28.18 -12.06
N GLU A 419 -25.72 -28.90 -10.98
CA GLU A 419 -25.91 -30.34 -10.90
C GLU A 419 -27.39 -30.74 -11.06
N ARG A 420 -27.63 -31.90 -11.68
CA ARG A 420 -29.01 -32.40 -11.84
C ARG A 420 -29.68 -32.71 -10.49
N THR A 421 -28.90 -33.18 -9.53
CA THR A 421 -29.33 -33.54 -8.18
C THR A 421 -28.30 -33.07 -7.18
N TYR A 422 -28.75 -32.55 -6.03
CA TYR A 422 -27.85 -32.16 -4.94
C TYR A 422 -26.90 -33.29 -4.54
N ALA A 423 -25.60 -33.05 -4.69
CA ALA A 423 -24.54 -33.93 -4.22
C ALA A 423 -23.97 -33.42 -2.89
N LYS A 424 -23.92 -34.31 -1.88
CA LYS A 424 -23.35 -34.01 -0.55
C LYS A 424 -21.88 -33.56 -0.61
N PHE A 425 -21.17 -33.94 -1.66
CA PHE A 425 -19.80 -33.51 -1.95
C PHE A 425 -19.62 -31.98 -1.81
N TYR A 426 -20.50 -31.17 -2.42
CA TYR A 426 -20.41 -29.71 -2.32
C TYR A 426 -20.69 -29.21 -0.90
N GLY A 427 -21.69 -29.79 -0.22
CA GLY A 427 -21.98 -29.46 1.18
C GLY A 427 -20.78 -29.67 2.10
N ASN A 428 -20.11 -30.83 1.97
CA ASN A 428 -18.91 -31.13 2.75
C ASN A 428 -17.74 -30.18 2.44
N ILE A 429 -17.58 -29.75 1.19
CA ILE A 429 -16.58 -28.73 0.81
C ILE A 429 -16.88 -27.42 1.56
N GLY A 430 -18.11 -26.92 1.48
CA GLY A 430 -18.51 -25.70 2.18
C GLY A 430 -18.28 -25.79 3.68
N GLU A 431 -18.63 -26.92 4.29
CA GLU A 431 -18.45 -27.15 5.73
C GLU A 431 -16.97 -27.11 6.12
N ARG A 432 -16.12 -27.79 5.33
CA ARG A 432 -14.68 -27.84 5.57
C ARG A 432 -14.06 -26.45 5.49
N PHE A 433 -14.41 -25.66 4.45
CA PHE A 433 -13.92 -24.29 4.31
C PHE A 433 -14.36 -23.38 5.46
N CYS A 434 -15.62 -23.44 5.87
CA CYS A 434 -16.12 -22.64 7.00
C CYS A 434 -15.39 -23.00 8.31
N LYS A 435 -15.11 -24.28 8.54
CA LYS A 435 -14.39 -24.75 9.75
C LYS A 435 -12.89 -24.47 9.73
N LEU A 436 -12.31 -24.17 8.56
CA LEU A 436 -10.88 -23.87 8.42
C LEU A 436 -10.54 -22.43 8.84
N ASN A 437 -11.30 -21.44 8.36
CA ASN A 437 -11.05 -20.03 8.64
C ASN A 437 -12.36 -19.25 8.68
N ARG A 438 -12.47 -18.34 9.66
CA ARG A 438 -13.62 -17.42 9.82
C ARG A 438 -13.87 -16.56 8.58
N LEU A 439 -12.81 -16.20 7.84
CA LEU A 439 -12.96 -15.47 6.58
C LEU A 439 -13.87 -16.21 5.58
N TRP A 440 -13.71 -17.53 5.45
CA TRP A 440 -14.55 -18.32 4.54
C TRP A 440 -15.99 -18.38 5.03
N GLN A 441 -16.19 -18.55 6.34
CA GLN A 441 -17.53 -18.51 6.94
C GLN A 441 -18.23 -17.18 6.60
N ASP A 442 -17.59 -16.03 6.83
CA ASP A 442 -18.15 -14.71 6.53
C ASP A 442 -18.48 -14.55 5.04
N LEU A 443 -17.68 -15.13 4.13
CA LEU A 443 -17.94 -15.12 2.69
C LEU A 443 -19.13 -16.02 2.31
N PHE A 444 -19.27 -17.19 2.91
CA PHE A 444 -20.45 -18.05 2.71
C PHE A 444 -21.73 -17.40 3.26
N GLU A 445 -21.65 -16.68 4.37
CA GLU A 445 -22.76 -15.89 4.93
C GLU A 445 -23.20 -14.78 3.98
N LYS A 446 -22.25 -13.99 3.45
CA LYS A 446 -22.54 -12.97 2.42
C LYS A 446 -23.10 -13.58 1.14
N SER A 447 -22.58 -14.74 0.75
CA SER A 447 -23.08 -15.48 -0.41
C SER A 447 -24.54 -15.90 -0.23
N PHE A 448 -24.91 -16.40 0.96
CA PHE A 448 -26.30 -16.72 1.29
C PHE A 448 -27.23 -15.51 1.13
N THR A 449 -26.83 -14.35 1.66
CA THR A 449 -27.57 -13.08 1.52
C THR A 449 -27.78 -12.72 0.05
N ASN A 450 -26.70 -12.71 -0.75
CA ASN A 450 -26.76 -12.36 -2.17
C ASN A 450 -27.64 -13.33 -2.98
N TYR A 451 -27.55 -14.63 -2.71
CA TYR A 451 -28.39 -15.62 -3.38
C TYR A 451 -29.85 -15.48 -2.96
N TYR A 452 -30.13 -15.18 -1.69
CA TYR A 452 -31.50 -14.97 -1.21
C TYR A 452 -32.17 -13.75 -1.86
N GLU A 453 -31.46 -12.64 -2.05
CA GLU A 453 -31.99 -11.46 -2.74
C GLU A 453 -32.27 -11.72 -4.23
N THR A 454 -31.43 -12.55 -4.87
CA THR A 454 -31.48 -12.83 -6.32
C THR A 454 -32.23 -14.12 -6.69
N ILE A 455 -32.87 -14.81 -5.74
CA ILE A 455 -33.64 -16.06 -5.93
C ILE A 455 -34.64 -16.06 -7.08
N HIS A 456 -35.25 -14.91 -7.39
CA HIS A 456 -36.25 -14.80 -8.44
C HIS A 456 -35.68 -15.06 -9.84
N ARG A 457 -34.35 -14.98 -10.01
CA ARG A 457 -33.65 -15.24 -11.28
C ARG A 457 -33.36 -16.73 -11.52
N TYR A 458 -33.49 -17.58 -10.49
CA TYR A 458 -33.10 -18.98 -10.56
C TYR A 458 -34.30 -19.89 -10.82
N GLU A 459 -34.07 -20.93 -11.62
CA GLU A 459 -35.03 -22.00 -11.86
C GLU A 459 -35.19 -22.91 -10.63
N ILE A 460 -36.31 -23.62 -10.55
CA ILE A 460 -36.69 -24.47 -9.39
C ILE A 460 -35.61 -25.51 -9.04
N ASN A 461 -34.95 -26.11 -10.04
CA ASN A 461 -33.90 -27.11 -9.80
C ASN A 461 -32.64 -26.48 -9.17
N ARG A 462 -32.23 -25.30 -9.65
CA ARG A 462 -31.10 -24.57 -9.08
C ARG A 462 -31.40 -24.13 -7.66
N LEU A 463 -32.59 -23.58 -7.42
CA LEU A 463 -33.07 -23.21 -6.09
C LEU A 463 -33.05 -24.39 -5.13
N ARG A 464 -33.43 -25.58 -5.59
CA ARG A 464 -33.41 -26.80 -4.77
C ARG A 464 -31.99 -27.14 -4.32
N ASN A 465 -31.02 -27.13 -5.21
CA ASN A 465 -29.64 -27.48 -4.85
C ASN A 465 -29.02 -26.42 -3.93
N ILE A 466 -29.23 -25.14 -4.22
CA ILE A 466 -28.73 -24.03 -3.38
C ILE A 466 -29.36 -24.11 -1.97
N ALA A 467 -30.67 -24.35 -1.87
CA ALA A 467 -31.36 -24.50 -0.59
C ALA A 467 -30.81 -25.69 0.22
N ARG A 468 -30.55 -26.83 -0.42
CA ARG A 468 -29.95 -28.00 0.24
C ARG A 468 -28.49 -27.78 0.64
N PHE A 469 -27.73 -27.05 -0.17
CA PHE A 469 -26.35 -26.67 0.16
C PHE A 469 -26.31 -25.85 1.46
N PHE A 470 -27.09 -24.76 1.53
CA PHE A 470 -27.13 -23.92 2.73
C PHE A 470 -27.85 -24.59 3.91
N GLY A 471 -28.83 -25.48 3.65
CA GLY A 471 -29.44 -26.32 4.68
C GLY A 471 -28.41 -27.20 5.38
N HIS A 472 -27.50 -27.79 4.61
CA HIS A 472 -26.38 -28.56 5.15
C HIS A 472 -25.39 -27.71 5.97
N GLN A 473 -25.04 -26.50 5.49
CA GLN A 473 -24.15 -25.60 6.24
C GLN A 473 -24.75 -25.19 7.60
N LEU A 474 -26.04 -24.84 7.62
CA LEU A 474 -26.75 -24.48 8.85
C LEU A 474 -26.91 -25.69 9.80
N ALA A 475 -27.15 -26.88 9.25
CA ALA A 475 -27.33 -28.09 10.04
C ALA A 475 -26.06 -28.52 10.81
N ASN A 476 -24.88 -28.30 10.21
CA ASN A 476 -23.59 -28.67 10.79
C ASN A 476 -22.89 -27.50 11.52
N ASP A 477 -23.62 -26.42 11.81
CA ASP A 477 -23.12 -25.18 12.43
C ASP A 477 -21.88 -24.59 11.71
N ALA A 478 -21.83 -24.73 10.38
CA ALA A 478 -20.76 -24.16 9.54
C ALA A 478 -21.00 -22.67 9.26
N ILE A 479 -22.27 -22.27 9.13
CA ILE A 479 -22.72 -20.88 8.97
C ILE A 479 -23.54 -20.48 10.19
N GLY A 480 -23.43 -19.23 10.62
CA GLY A 480 -24.26 -18.67 11.68
C GLY A 480 -25.74 -18.64 11.31
N TRP A 481 -26.61 -19.06 12.24
CA TRP A 481 -28.06 -18.96 12.06
C TRP A 481 -28.58 -17.51 11.92
N GLN A 482 -27.73 -16.53 12.25
CA GLN A 482 -27.99 -15.10 12.06
C GLN A 482 -28.21 -14.73 10.58
N SER A 483 -27.66 -15.50 9.64
CA SER A 483 -27.86 -15.28 8.20
C SER A 483 -29.33 -15.38 7.77
N LEU A 484 -30.19 -16.03 8.57
CA LEU A 484 -31.63 -16.13 8.30
C LEU A 484 -32.40 -14.81 8.51
N ASN A 485 -31.76 -13.76 9.04
CA ASN A 485 -32.38 -12.45 9.29
C ASN A 485 -32.97 -11.80 8.02
N ILE A 486 -32.38 -12.07 6.86
CA ILE A 486 -32.87 -11.52 5.59
C ILE A 486 -34.21 -12.12 5.14
N ILE A 487 -34.64 -13.23 5.75
CA ILE A 487 -35.86 -13.92 5.36
C ILE A 487 -37.05 -13.28 6.07
N HIS A 488 -37.86 -12.57 5.31
CA HIS A 488 -39.13 -12.00 5.78
C HIS A 488 -40.31 -12.82 5.27
N LEU A 489 -41.15 -13.36 6.16
CA LEU A 489 -42.39 -14.07 5.80
C LEU A 489 -43.60 -13.15 5.89
N ASN A 490 -43.86 -12.41 4.82
CA ASN A 490 -45.05 -11.58 4.65
C ASN A 490 -45.65 -11.77 3.24
N GLU A 491 -46.84 -11.24 3.01
CA GLU A 491 -47.54 -11.39 1.72
C GLU A 491 -46.96 -10.47 0.62
N GLU A 492 -46.34 -9.35 1.01
CA GLU A 492 -45.90 -8.27 0.11
C GLU A 492 -44.48 -8.49 -0.45
N GLU A 493 -43.54 -8.96 0.36
CA GLU A 493 -42.12 -9.14 0.00
C GLU A 493 -41.80 -10.59 -0.41
N THR A 494 -42.59 -11.60 0.03
CA THR A 494 -42.31 -12.99 -0.37
C THR A 494 -42.79 -13.33 -1.77
N THR A 495 -41.83 -13.62 -2.66
CA THR A 495 -42.12 -14.17 -3.99
C THR A 495 -42.43 -15.68 -3.93
N SER A 496 -43.00 -16.23 -5.00
CA SER A 496 -43.19 -17.68 -5.15
C SER A 496 -41.87 -18.45 -5.07
N SER A 497 -40.78 -17.92 -5.64
CA SER A 497 -39.43 -18.50 -5.56
C SER A 497 -38.91 -18.51 -4.12
N SER A 498 -39.09 -17.43 -3.35
CA SER A 498 -38.75 -17.36 -1.92
C SER A 498 -39.46 -18.45 -1.13
N ARG A 499 -40.75 -18.65 -1.40
CA ARG A 499 -41.55 -19.69 -0.74
C ARG A 499 -41.13 -21.10 -1.12
N ILE A 500 -40.63 -21.33 -2.33
CA ILE A 500 -40.09 -22.65 -2.69
C ILE A 500 -38.74 -22.87 -2.03
N PHE A 501 -37.88 -21.84 -2.00
CA PHE A 501 -36.57 -21.90 -1.36
C PHE A 501 -36.67 -22.21 0.14
N ILE A 502 -37.45 -21.41 0.88
CA ILE A 502 -37.66 -21.60 2.33
C ILE A 502 -38.26 -22.98 2.62
N LYS A 503 -39.21 -23.44 1.79
CA LYS A 503 -39.79 -24.78 1.89
C LYS A 503 -38.71 -25.86 1.83
N ILE A 504 -37.83 -25.80 0.82
CA ILE A 504 -36.79 -26.83 0.62
C ILE A 504 -35.72 -26.73 1.71
N LEU A 505 -35.32 -25.51 2.09
CA LEU A 505 -34.31 -25.27 3.12
C LEU A 505 -34.70 -25.91 4.46
N PHE A 506 -35.90 -25.63 4.95
CA PHE A 506 -36.35 -26.17 6.22
C PHE A 506 -36.71 -27.66 6.17
N GLN A 507 -37.17 -28.17 5.02
CA GLN A 507 -37.33 -29.61 4.83
C GLN A 507 -35.97 -30.33 4.93
N ASP A 508 -34.93 -29.79 4.32
CA ASP A 508 -33.57 -30.35 4.40
C ASP A 508 -32.99 -30.26 5.83
N LEU A 509 -33.19 -29.13 6.52
CA LEU A 509 -32.81 -28.97 7.94
C LEU A 509 -33.50 -30.01 8.83
N ALA A 510 -34.79 -30.27 8.61
CA ALA A 510 -35.54 -31.26 9.35
C ALA A 510 -35.07 -32.70 9.06
N GLU A 511 -34.66 -32.98 7.82
CA GLU A 511 -34.06 -34.27 7.42
C GLU A 511 -32.70 -34.50 8.09
N GLN A 512 -31.88 -33.45 8.26
CA GLN A 512 -30.52 -33.57 8.83
C GLN A 512 -30.49 -33.55 10.37
N MET A 513 -31.18 -32.60 11.02
CA MET A 513 -31.09 -32.37 12.47
C MET A 513 -32.28 -32.92 13.27
N THR A 514 -33.30 -33.51 12.62
CA THR A 514 -34.63 -33.82 13.19
C THR A 514 -35.43 -32.59 13.61
N MET A 515 -36.76 -32.65 13.45
CA MET A 515 -37.68 -31.55 13.74
C MET A 515 -37.54 -30.98 15.17
N LYS A 516 -37.26 -31.83 16.17
CA LYS A 516 -37.10 -31.40 17.58
C LYS A 516 -35.93 -30.44 17.78
N LYS A 517 -34.75 -30.75 17.21
CA LYS A 517 -33.57 -29.88 17.34
C LYS A 517 -33.74 -28.57 16.58
N VAL A 518 -34.42 -28.63 15.42
CA VAL A 518 -34.74 -27.42 14.65
C VAL A 518 -35.63 -26.49 15.48
N VAL A 519 -36.67 -27.01 16.14
CA VAL A 519 -37.52 -26.22 17.04
C VAL A 519 -36.75 -25.67 18.24
N GLU A 520 -35.85 -26.45 18.84
CA GLU A 520 -35.00 -26.01 19.95
C GLU A 520 -34.10 -24.83 19.55
N ARG A 521 -33.42 -24.93 18.39
CA ARG A 521 -32.56 -23.86 17.85
C ARG A 521 -33.34 -22.60 17.46
N LEU A 522 -34.52 -22.75 16.87
CA LEU A 522 -35.37 -21.61 16.47
C LEU A 522 -35.98 -20.87 17.67
N ASN A 523 -36.06 -21.51 18.83
CA ASN A 523 -36.56 -20.91 20.08
C ASN A 523 -35.45 -20.36 20.97
N ASP A 524 -34.19 -20.33 20.53
CA ASP A 524 -33.08 -19.75 21.30
C ASP A 524 -33.30 -18.24 21.53
N PRO A 525 -33.36 -17.77 22.79
CA PRO A 525 -33.55 -16.35 23.12
C PRO A 525 -32.51 -15.41 22.50
N PHE A 526 -31.27 -15.87 22.29
CA PHE A 526 -30.19 -15.03 21.74
C PHE A 526 -30.34 -14.78 20.23
N LEU A 527 -31.02 -15.67 19.52
CA LEU A 527 -31.23 -15.58 18.06
C LEU A 527 -32.63 -15.06 17.69
N ALA A 528 -33.47 -14.79 18.69
CA ALA A 528 -34.85 -14.37 18.49
C ALA A 528 -34.99 -13.10 17.62
N GLU A 529 -34.04 -12.15 17.73
CA GLU A 529 -34.01 -10.94 16.90
C GLU A 529 -33.72 -11.28 15.43
N SER A 530 -32.78 -12.19 15.17
CA SER A 530 -32.46 -12.66 13.81
C SER A 530 -33.58 -13.49 13.16
N PHE A 531 -34.55 -13.99 13.94
CA PHE A 531 -35.70 -14.72 13.42
C PHE A 531 -36.99 -13.88 13.37
N ALA A 532 -36.93 -12.59 13.68
CA ALA A 532 -38.09 -11.71 13.70
C ALA A 532 -38.82 -11.67 12.34
N GLY A 533 -38.06 -11.65 11.24
CA GLY A 533 -38.62 -11.72 9.87
C GLY A 533 -39.30 -13.05 9.57
N LEU A 534 -38.79 -14.15 10.11
CA LEU A 534 -39.30 -15.51 9.92
C LEU A 534 -40.59 -15.75 10.74
N PHE A 535 -40.64 -15.17 11.93
CA PHE A 535 -41.74 -15.26 12.88
C PHE A 535 -42.32 -13.88 13.22
N PRO A 536 -42.99 -13.21 12.26
CA PRO A 536 -43.46 -11.85 12.44
C PRO A 536 -44.52 -11.76 13.54
N ARG A 537 -44.29 -10.86 14.49
CA ARG A 537 -45.21 -10.54 15.61
C ARG A 537 -45.86 -9.17 15.49
N ASP A 538 -45.55 -8.42 14.43
CA ASP A 538 -45.97 -7.01 14.28
C ASP A 538 -47.44 -6.90 13.86
N ASN A 539 -47.84 -7.66 12.83
CA ASN A 539 -49.19 -7.61 12.27
C ASN A 539 -49.84 -9.00 12.33
N PRO A 540 -51.06 -9.13 12.89
CA PRO A 540 -51.80 -10.38 12.92
C PRO A 540 -51.97 -11.05 11.55
N ARG A 541 -52.01 -10.29 10.45
CA ARG A 541 -52.08 -10.84 9.09
C ARG A 541 -50.79 -11.59 8.72
N ASN A 542 -49.62 -10.99 8.99
CA ASN A 542 -48.32 -11.61 8.72
C ASN A 542 -48.09 -12.84 9.61
N THR A 543 -48.51 -12.76 10.89
CA THR A 543 -48.48 -13.91 11.80
C THR A 543 -49.31 -15.08 11.29
N ARG A 544 -50.55 -14.83 10.83
CA ARG A 544 -51.39 -15.89 10.21
C ARG A 544 -50.78 -16.44 8.94
N PHE A 545 -50.17 -15.59 8.12
CA PHE A 545 -49.48 -15.99 6.90
C PHE A 545 -48.34 -16.96 7.19
N ALA A 546 -47.45 -16.63 8.14
CA ALA A 546 -46.35 -17.49 8.54
C ALA A 546 -46.85 -18.85 9.11
N ILE A 547 -47.88 -18.85 9.97
CA ILE A 547 -48.50 -20.08 10.50
C ILE A 547 -49.04 -20.96 9.36
N ASN A 548 -49.83 -20.38 8.46
CA ASN A 548 -50.41 -21.10 7.33
C ASN A 548 -49.32 -21.65 6.39
N TYR A 549 -48.26 -20.87 6.16
CA TYR A 549 -47.15 -21.29 5.31
C TYR A 549 -46.40 -22.50 5.90
N PHE A 550 -45.93 -22.43 7.14
CA PHE A 550 -45.19 -23.56 7.76
C PHE A 550 -46.07 -24.80 7.97
N THR A 551 -47.36 -24.64 8.24
CA THR A 551 -48.30 -25.77 8.27
C THR A 551 -48.46 -26.41 6.89
N SER A 552 -48.52 -25.63 5.81
CA SER A 552 -48.62 -26.15 4.44
C SER A 552 -47.38 -26.96 4.01
N ILE A 553 -46.22 -26.70 4.61
CA ILE A 553 -44.96 -27.42 4.36
C ILE A 553 -44.82 -28.67 5.24
N GLY A 554 -45.70 -28.85 6.23
CA GLY A 554 -45.63 -29.96 7.19
C GLY A 554 -44.78 -29.68 8.42
N MET A 555 -44.45 -28.41 8.71
CA MET A 555 -43.58 -27.99 9.81
C MET A 555 -44.33 -27.14 10.84
N GLY A 556 -45.55 -27.56 11.17
CA GLY A 556 -46.42 -26.84 12.11
C GLY A 556 -45.83 -26.68 13.52
N ALA A 557 -44.98 -27.60 13.96
CA ALA A 557 -44.34 -27.58 15.28
C ALA A 557 -43.48 -26.33 15.51
N VAL A 558 -42.90 -25.76 14.45
CA VAL A 558 -42.08 -24.54 14.51
C VAL A 558 -42.92 -23.30 14.86
N THR A 559 -44.25 -23.37 14.69
CA THR A 559 -45.15 -22.22 14.84
C THR A 559 -45.91 -22.19 16.17
N GLU A 560 -45.60 -23.06 17.13
CA GLU A 560 -46.31 -23.15 18.41
C GLU A 560 -46.30 -21.80 19.17
N GLY A 561 -45.14 -21.16 19.31
CA GLY A 561 -45.05 -19.84 19.97
C GLY A 561 -45.81 -18.72 19.25
N LEU A 562 -45.94 -18.78 17.92
CA LEU A 562 -46.75 -17.80 17.16
C LEU A 562 -48.25 -18.02 17.36
N ARG A 563 -48.68 -19.28 17.53
CA ARG A 563 -50.09 -19.61 17.80
C ARG A 563 -50.50 -19.13 19.19
N GLU A 564 -49.65 -19.30 20.18
CA GLU A 564 -49.86 -18.78 21.54
C GLU A 564 -49.93 -17.24 21.55
N PHE A 565 -49.03 -16.59 20.80
CA PHE A 565 -49.06 -15.13 20.62
C PHE A 565 -50.36 -14.65 19.96
N LEU A 566 -50.84 -15.36 18.92
CA LEU A 566 -52.08 -15.01 18.25
C LEU A 566 -53.33 -15.26 19.12
N GLN A 567 -53.29 -16.23 20.03
CA GLN A 567 -54.35 -16.49 21.01
C GLN A 567 -54.39 -15.48 22.16
N SER A 568 -53.23 -14.95 22.55
CA SER A 568 -53.11 -13.92 23.60
C SER A 568 -53.43 -12.50 23.12
N MET A 569 -53.43 -12.26 21.80
CA MET A 569 -53.91 -11.00 21.23
C MET A 569 -55.44 -10.84 21.40
N PRO A 570 -55.92 -9.65 21.82
CA PRO A 570 -57.35 -9.38 21.86
C PRO A 570 -57.93 -9.50 20.45
N LYS A 571 -58.97 -10.34 20.30
CA LYS A 571 -59.68 -10.52 19.01
C LYS A 571 -60.15 -9.16 18.50
N GLN A 572 -59.58 -8.68 17.40
CA GLN A 572 -60.17 -7.59 16.64
C GLN A 572 -61.56 -8.02 16.19
N THR A 573 -62.58 -7.43 16.81
CA THR A 573 -63.96 -7.50 16.33
C THR A 573 -63.99 -6.86 14.96
N VAL A 574 -64.21 -7.68 13.93
CA VAL A 574 -64.55 -7.18 12.59
C VAL A 574 -65.81 -6.31 12.77
N PRO A 575 -65.82 -5.02 12.37
CA PRO A 575 -67.06 -4.28 12.29
C PRO A 575 -67.98 -5.05 11.34
N ALA A 576 -69.17 -5.41 11.81
CA ALA A 576 -70.18 -6.02 10.98
C ALA A 576 -70.37 -5.18 9.71
N LEU A 577 -70.28 -5.81 8.54
CA LEU A 577 -70.67 -5.20 7.27
C LEU A 577 -72.06 -4.57 7.45
N PRO A 578 -72.29 -3.32 7.02
CA PRO A 578 -73.63 -2.73 7.06
C PRO A 578 -74.60 -3.64 6.30
N GLU A 579 -75.77 -3.89 6.88
CA GLU A 579 -76.84 -4.68 6.24
C GLU A 579 -77.10 -4.17 4.81
N PRO A 580 -77.38 -5.08 3.85
CA PRO A 580 -77.66 -4.66 2.49
C PRO A 580 -78.94 -3.80 2.49
N GLU A 581 -78.81 -2.55 2.04
CA GLU A 581 -79.96 -1.69 1.81
C GLU A 581 -80.99 -2.43 0.95
N ARG A 582 -82.17 -2.68 1.53
CA ARG A 582 -83.35 -3.15 0.80
C ARG A 582 -83.64 -2.16 -0.33
N LYS A 583 -83.23 -2.50 -1.55
CA LYS A 583 -83.70 -1.85 -2.78
C LYS A 583 -85.23 -1.81 -2.75
N LYS A 584 -85.79 -0.63 -2.48
CA LYS A 584 -87.21 -0.33 -2.71
C LYS A 584 -87.50 -0.62 -4.19
N ARG A 585 -88.23 -1.69 -4.46
CA ARG A 585 -88.87 -1.96 -5.76
C ARG A 585 -89.71 -0.74 -6.16
N LYS A 586 -89.20 0.13 -7.03
CA LYS A 586 -90.05 0.97 -7.87
C LYS A 586 -90.69 0.06 -8.92
N LYS A 587 -92.01 -0.14 -8.78
CA LYS A 587 -92.85 -0.73 -9.83
C LYS A 587 -92.68 0.10 -11.11
N LEU A 588 -92.12 -0.49 -12.16
CA LEU A 588 -92.36 -0.03 -13.52
C LEU A 588 -93.67 -0.69 -13.95
N GLN A 589 -94.75 0.09 -14.02
CA GLN A 589 -95.99 -0.31 -14.66
C GLN A 589 -95.83 -0.20 -16.18
N LEU A 590 -96.40 -1.18 -16.85
CA LEU A 590 -96.48 -1.39 -18.29
C LEU A 590 -96.92 -0.14 -19.06
N PHE A 591 -96.45 -0.01 -20.30
CA PHE A 591 -97.34 0.28 -21.42
C PHE A 591 -96.93 -0.55 -22.64
N GLN A 592 -97.78 -1.51 -22.96
CA GLN A 592 -97.92 -2.14 -24.27
C GLN A 592 -98.84 -1.24 -25.14
N GLU A 593 -98.40 -1.10 -26.40
CA GLU A 593 -99.21 -1.15 -27.64
C GLU A 593 -99.93 0.12 -28.15
N PRO A 594 -100.22 0.18 -29.48
CA PRO A 594 -100.13 -0.87 -30.52
C PRO A 594 -99.02 -0.70 -31.57
#